data_AF-A0A0G1K8L2-F1
#
_entry.id   AF-A0A0G1K8L2-F1
#
_cell.length_a   1.000
_cell.length_b   1.000
_cell.length_c   1.000
_cell.angle_alpha   90.00
_cell.angle_beta   90.00
_cell.angle_gamma   90.00
#
_symmetry.space_group_name_H-M   'P 1'
#
loop_
_entity.id
_entity.type
_entity.pdbx_description
1 polymer ?
#
loop_
_entity_poly.entity_id
_entity_poly.type
_entity_poly.pdbx_seq_one_letter_code
_entity_poly.pdbx_strand_id
1 'polypeptide(L)'
;RIILTKTKKHEISVLVDSLSLAEFKTDEKNANERLAEAIERAIGESDGLMVVRFKDMPPASHKATQDAESKNEFLLSAKWACPKDGFSFPEIEPRLFSFNSPYGACPDCNGLGTKYFFGTEPCERCKGNRLRQEALSVLIGGNNIVELTSLSIKDCDEFFKKLKLTIREKNISKVVTKEIEARLSFMNDVGIEYLSLDRRAHTLSGGEAQRIRLASQLGSGLVGALYVLDEPTIGLHARDNARLIKTLLNLRDLGNTIIVVEHDEETIYSSDFLVDIGPGAGIHGGKVVVTGDLSELLLKKANESKSLTLAYLRGEKNIETPKKRRSGEKGKIAIRAGKIFNIKHLNVDIPLGRWCLWLGQILFRLRNPSQESPSST
;
A
#
# COMPACT_ATOMS: atom_id res chain seq x y z
N ARG A 1 46.65 40.19 -15.70
CA ARG A 1 46.65 38.70 -15.58
C ARG A 1 46.20 38.37 -14.16
N ILE A 2 45.10 37.64 -13.97
CA ILE A 2 44.69 37.16 -12.65
C ILE A 2 45.55 35.92 -12.35
N ILE A 3 46.32 35.93 -11.26
CA ILE A 3 47.23 34.83 -10.89
C ILE A 3 46.66 34.13 -9.66
N LEU A 4 46.20 32.89 -9.83
CA LEU A 4 45.63 32.07 -8.76
C LEU A 4 46.73 31.24 -8.07
N THR A 5 46.67 31.15 -6.75
CA THR A 5 47.63 30.38 -5.94
C THR A 5 47.26 28.90 -5.91
N LYS A 6 48.20 28.00 -6.23
CA LYS A 6 47.91 26.55 -6.35
C LYS A 6 47.37 25.89 -5.07
N THR A 7 47.66 26.44 -3.89
CA THR A 7 47.37 25.80 -2.60
C THR A 7 46.12 26.33 -1.90
N LYS A 8 45.41 27.28 -2.49
CA LYS A 8 44.18 27.84 -1.92
C LYS A 8 42.96 27.45 -2.76
N LYS A 9 41.82 27.23 -2.09
CA LYS A 9 40.53 27.08 -2.74
C LYS A 9 40.15 28.44 -3.36
N HIS A 10 39.78 28.44 -4.64
CA HIS A 10 39.28 29.61 -5.35
C HIS A 10 37.84 29.38 -5.73
N GLU A 11 37.02 30.41 -5.58
CA GLU A 11 35.65 30.44 -6.07
C GLU A 11 35.60 31.45 -7.21
N ILE A 12 35.24 30.98 -8.40
CA ILE A 12 35.30 31.77 -9.63
C ILE A 12 33.90 31.77 -10.22
N SER A 13 33.31 32.96 -10.31
CA SER A 13 32.01 33.16 -10.94
C SER A 13 32.17 34.14 -12.09
N VAL A 14 31.66 33.76 -13.26
CA VAL A 14 31.66 34.62 -14.45
C VAL A 14 30.36 35.40 -14.50
N LEU A 15 30.44 36.72 -14.60
CA LEU A 15 29.27 37.56 -14.84
C LEU A 15 28.86 37.42 -16.31
N VAL A 16 27.71 36.82 -16.56
CA VAL A 16 27.18 36.59 -17.92
C VAL A 16 26.38 37.80 -18.42
N ASP A 17 25.43 38.28 -17.63
CA ASP A 17 24.66 39.50 -17.92
C ASP A 17 24.19 40.18 -16.62
N SER A 18 23.74 41.42 -16.71
CA SER A 18 23.14 42.21 -15.63
C SER A 18 21.91 42.94 -16.15
N LEU A 19 20.74 42.61 -15.61
CA LEU A 19 19.44 43.14 -16.03
C LEU A 19 18.82 44.01 -14.92
N SER A 20 18.18 45.11 -15.29
CA SER A 20 17.41 45.93 -14.36
C SER A 20 15.97 45.43 -14.24
N LEU A 21 15.43 45.37 -13.01
CA LEU A 21 14.02 45.04 -12.78
C LEU A 21 13.06 46.07 -13.41
N ALA A 22 13.53 47.28 -13.74
CA ALA A 22 12.73 48.27 -14.44
C ALA A 22 12.46 47.88 -15.91
N GLU A 23 13.38 47.15 -16.55
CA GLU A 23 13.26 46.74 -17.96
C GLU A 23 12.04 45.82 -18.16
N PHE A 24 11.74 44.96 -17.18
CA PHE A 24 10.55 44.10 -17.19
C PHE A 24 9.22 44.87 -17.11
N LYS A 25 9.23 46.12 -16.63
CA LYS A 25 8.03 46.98 -16.57
C LYS A 25 7.84 47.80 -17.84
N THR A 26 8.93 48.14 -18.53
CA THR A 26 8.90 49.00 -19.72
C THR A 26 8.82 48.21 -21.02
N ASP A 27 9.50 47.07 -21.12
CA ASP A 27 9.54 46.22 -22.32
C ASP A 27 9.73 44.75 -21.91
N GLU A 28 8.62 44.13 -21.48
CA GLU A 28 8.59 42.77 -20.93
C GLU A 28 9.08 41.72 -21.94
N LYS A 29 8.76 41.88 -23.23
CA LYS A 29 9.10 40.89 -24.26
C LYS A 29 10.62 40.83 -24.47
N ASN A 30 11.25 41.98 -24.64
CA ASN A 30 12.69 42.07 -24.89
C ASN A 30 13.50 41.67 -23.64
N ALA A 31 13.03 42.06 -22.45
CA ALA A 31 13.65 41.67 -21.19
C ALA A 31 13.62 40.14 -20.98
N ASN A 32 12.52 39.47 -21.35
CA ASN A 32 12.41 38.00 -21.27
C ASN A 32 13.31 37.27 -22.28
N GLU A 33 13.39 37.76 -23.52
CA GLU A 33 14.29 37.18 -24.54
C GLU A 33 15.76 37.29 -24.08
N ARG A 34 16.17 38.46 -23.57
CA ARG A 34 17.52 38.68 -23.05
C ARG A 34 17.83 37.84 -21.80
N LEU A 35 16.86 37.70 -20.89
CA LEU A 35 17.01 36.84 -19.73
C LEU A 35 17.18 35.36 -20.16
N ALA A 36 16.41 34.88 -21.12
CA ALA A 36 16.52 33.51 -21.62
C ALA A 36 17.92 33.24 -22.22
N GLU A 37 18.43 34.15 -23.05
CA GLU A 37 19.77 34.04 -23.64
C GLU A 37 20.86 34.03 -22.55
N ALA A 38 20.75 34.91 -21.55
CA ALA A 38 21.68 34.96 -20.42
C ALA A 38 21.66 33.66 -19.60
N ILE A 39 20.48 33.08 -19.38
CA ILE A 39 20.33 31.81 -18.67
C ILE A 39 20.95 30.65 -19.46
N GLU A 40 20.66 30.53 -20.76
CA GLU A 40 21.24 29.49 -21.61
C GLU A 40 22.76 29.56 -21.66
N ARG A 41 23.30 30.78 -21.80
CA ARG A 41 24.75 31.00 -21.82
C ARG A 41 25.39 30.67 -20.47
N ALA A 42 24.77 31.08 -19.36
CA ALA A 42 25.28 30.77 -18.03
C ALA A 42 25.30 29.27 -17.76
N ILE A 43 24.23 28.55 -18.11
CA ILE A 43 24.13 27.09 -17.98
C ILE A 43 25.14 26.38 -18.89
N GLY A 44 25.35 26.87 -20.12
CA GLY A 44 26.29 26.28 -21.08
C GLY A 44 27.74 26.38 -20.63
N GLU A 45 28.16 27.52 -20.08
CA GLU A 45 29.55 27.78 -19.64
C GLU A 45 29.92 27.08 -18.32
N SER A 46 28.94 26.67 -17.53
CA SER A 46 29.12 26.14 -16.16
C SER A 46 28.70 24.68 -15.99
N ASP A 47 28.42 23.98 -17.09
CA ASP A 47 27.88 22.60 -17.11
C ASP A 47 26.57 22.44 -16.32
N GLY A 48 25.73 23.48 -16.31
CA GLY A 48 24.38 23.44 -15.78
C GLY A 48 24.18 24.06 -14.40
N LEU A 49 25.05 24.98 -13.98
CA LEU A 49 24.94 25.73 -12.72
C LEU A 49 24.85 27.25 -12.97
N MET A 50 24.01 27.96 -12.26
CA MET A 50 23.89 29.41 -12.42
C MET A 50 23.67 30.08 -11.08
N VAL A 51 24.35 31.18 -10.83
CA VAL A 51 24.12 32.03 -9.66
C VAL A 51 23.37 33.27 -10.11
N VAL A 52 22.21 33.53 -9.51
CA VAL A 52 21.46 34.78 -9.69
C VAL A 52 21.68 35.64 -8.44
N ARG A 53 22.23 36.84 -8.64
CA ARG A 53 22.43 37.82 -7.56
C ARG A 53 21.53 39.03 -7.76
N PHE A 54 20.70 39.34 -6.76
CA PHE A 54 19.91 40.57 -6.76
C PHE A 54 20.69 41.70 -6.09
N LYS A 55 21.00 42.76 -6.85
CA LYS A 55 21.48 44.03 -6.27
C LYS A 55 20.25 44.82 -5.79
N ASP A 56 20.27 45.27 -4.54
CA ASP A 56 19.27 46.14 -3.91
C ASP A 56 17.91 45.52 -3.49
N MET A 57 17.90 44.34 -2.85
CA MET A 57 16.75 43.98 -2.00
C MET A 57 16.87 44.68 -0.62
N PRO A 58 15.80 45.34 -0.12
CA PRO A 58 15.81 45.83 1.25
C PRO A 58 15.97 44.65 2.23
N PRO A 59 16.80 44.77 3.27
CA PRO A 59 17.04 43.67 4.19
C PRO A 59 15.73 43.28 4.89
N ALA A 60 15.29 42.05 4.67
CA ALA A 60 14.22 41.46 5.46
C ALA A 60 14.75 41.27 6.89
N SER A 61 14.36 42.20 7.78
CA SER A 61 14.59 42.26 9.23
C SER A 61 15.87 42.95 9.74
N HIS A 62 15.65 43.87 10.69
CA HIS A 62 16.65 44.53 11.51
C HIS A 62 17.38 43.52 12.41
N LYS A 63 18.53 43.02 11.95
CA LYS A 63 19.67 42.63 12.80
C LYS A 63 20.89 42.38 11.91
N ALA A 64 21.80 43.35 11.90
CA ALA A 64 23.09 43.26 11.25
C ALA A 64 23.91 42.14 11.90
N THR A 65 23.97 41.01 11.22
CA THR A 65 24.98 39.96 11.39
C THR A 65 25.61 39.74 10.01
N GLN A 66 26.87 39.32 9.96
CA GLN A 66 27.70 39.23 8.75
C GLN A 66 27.15 38.30 7.65
N ASP A 67 26.01 37.62 7.88
CA ASP A 67 25.31 36.74 6.94
C ASP A 67 24.31 37.47 6.00
N ALA A 68 24.37 38.80 5.92
CA ALA A 68 23.43 39.60 5.12
C ALA A 68 23.76 39.60 3.61
N GLU A 69 25.02 39.42 3.20
CA GLU A 69 25.41 39.41 1.78
C GLU A 69 25.02 38.11 1.06
N SER A 70 24.96 36.98 1.78
CA SER A 70 24.59 35.67 1.21
C SER A 70 23.08 35.47 1.00
N LYS A 71 22.22 36.40 1.43
CA LYS A 71 20.76 36.30 1.26
C LYS A 71 20.24 36.73 -0.10
N ASN A 72 21.08 37.37 -0.92
CA ASN A 72 20.69 37.88 -2.24
C ASN A 72 21.23 37.02 -3.40
N GLU A 73 21.77 35.83 -3.10
CA GLU A 73 22.32 34.90 -4.07
C GLU A 73 21.51 33.61 -4.12
N PHE A 74 21.07 33.24 -5.33
CA PHE A 74 20.34 32.01 -5.59
C PHE A 74 21.15 31.16 -6.55
N LEU A 75 21.69 30.04 -6.06
CA LEU A 75 22.32 29.03 -6.90
C LEU A 75 21.25 28.09 -7.46
N LEU A 76 21.22 27.97 -8.77
CA LEU A 76 20.26 27.19 -9.55
C LEU A 76 21.02 26.14 -10.36
N SER A 77 20.37 24.99 -10.62
CA SER A 77 20.90 23.96 -11.51
C SER A 77 19.87 23.57 -12.56
N ALA A 78 20.33 23.35 -13.79
CA ALA A 78 19.52 22.79 -14.88
C ALA A 78 19.45 21.26 -14.84
N LYS A 79 20.35 20.61 -14.09
CA LYS A 79 20.37 19.17 -13.86
C LYS A 79 19.75 18.89 -12.49
N TRP A 80 19.44 17.62 -12.21
CA TRP A 80 19.10 17.19 -10.85
C TRP A 80 20.35 17.16 -9.95
N ALA A 81 21.11 18.25 -9.89
CA ALA A 81 22.29 18.37 -9.06
C ALA A 81 21.99 19.20 -7.81
N CYS A 82 22.46 18.72 -6.66
CA CYS A 82 22.39 19.48 -5.43
C CYS A 82 23.33 20.70 -5.55
N PRO A 83 22.80 21.94 -5.40
CA PRO A 83 23.60 23.15 -5.54
C PRO A 83 24.73 23.26 -4.50
N LYS A 84 24.60 22.60 -3.34
CA LYS A 84 25.54 22.79 -2.21
C LYS A 84 26.76 21.88 -2.25
N ASP A 85 26.59 20.63 -2.69
CA ASP A 85 27.63 19.60 -2.64
C ASP A 85 27.95 19.01 -4.03
N GLY A 86 27.23 19.43 -5.08
CA GLY A 86 27.43 18.96 -6.45
C GLY A 86 26.95 17.53 -6.69
N PHE A 87 26.23 16.91 -5.75
CA PHE A 87 25.68 15.57 -5.94
C PHE A 87 24.69 15.55 -7.11
N SER A 88 24.99 14.77 -8.15
CA SER A 88 24.07 14.56 -9.26
C SER A 88 23.12 13.40 -8.94
N PHE A 89 21.85 13.74 -8.80
CA PHE A 89 20.76 12.82 -8.58
C PHE A 89 20.40 12.11 -9.90
N PRO A 90 20.19 10.79 -9.88
CA PRO A 90 19.80 10.03 -11.07
C PRO A 90 18.44 10.48 -11.60
N GLU A 91 18.17 10.28 -12.88
CA GLU A 91 16.85 10.61 -13.44
C GLU A 91 15.74 9.83 -12.72
N ILE A 92 14.66 10.55 -12.41
CA ILE A 92 13.50 10.02 -11.69
C ILE A 92 12.61 9.26 -12.68
N GLU A 93 12.87 7.97 -12.79
CA GLU A 93 12.10 7.04 -13.61
C GLU A 93 11.52 5.90 -12.77
N PRO A 94 10.45 5.21 -13.22
CA PRO A 94 9.86 4.08 -12.50
C PRO A 94 10.87 2.99 -12.11
N ARG A 95 11.89 2.74 -12.94
CA ARG A 95 12.95 1.76 -12.65
C ARG A 95 13.80 2.10 -11.43
N LEU A 96 13.89 3.39 -11.05
CA LEU A 96 14.56 3.83 -9.82
C LEU A 96 13.86 3.32 -8.56
N PHE A 97 12.54 3.11 -8.64
CA PHE A 97 11.71 2.65 -7.53
C PHE A 97 11.49 1.14 -7.52
N SER A 98 12.15 0.40 -8.41
CA SER A 98 12.03 -1.05 -8.49
C SER A 98 13.22 -1.74 -7.83
N PHE A 99 12.98 -2.50 -6.77
CA PHE A 99 13.98 -3.36 -6.16
C PHE A 99 14.34 -4.58 -7.03
N ASN A 100 13.57 -4.85 -8.09
CA ASN A 100 13.86 -5.88 -9.08
C ASN A 100 14.71 -5.36 -10.24
N SER A 101 14.99 -4.05 -10.28
CA SER A 101 15.88 -3.45 -11.27
C SER A 101 17.22 -3.11 -10.63
N PRO A 102 18.37 -3.43 -11.25
CA PRO A 102 19.67 -3.02 -10.73
C PRO A 102 19.83 -1.50 -10.63
N TYR A 103 19.01 -0.73 -11.36
CA TYR A 103 19.03 0.73 -11.31
C TYR A 103 18.56 1.27 -9.95
N GLY A 104 17.47 0.70 -9.41
CA GLY A 104 16.82 1.11 -8.16
C GLY A 104 17.15 0.24 -6.94
N ALA A 105 17.67 -0.97 -7.15
CA ALA A 105 18.01 -1.91 -6.09
C ALA A 105 19.22 -1.45 -5.27
N CYS A 106 19.17 -1.68 -3.95
CA CYS A 106 20.31 -1.46 -3.08
C CYS A 106 21.53 -2.28 -3.58
N PRO A 107 22.71 -1.66 -3.79
CA PRO A 107 23.86 -2.34 -4.39
C PRO A 107 24.47 -3.43 -3.50
N ASP A 108 24.25 -3.37 -2.18
CA ASP A 108 24.84 -4.33 -1.24
C ASP A 108 24.03 -5.62 -1.14
N CYS A 109 22.70 -5.53 -1.25
CA CYS A 109 21.80 -6.68 -1.14
C CYS A 109 21.04 -7.00 -2.43
N ASN A 110 21.34 -6.31 -3.53
CA ASN A 110 20.69 -6.48 -4.84
C ASN A 110 19.15 -6.53 -4.76
N GLY A 111 18.57 -5.70 -3.90
CA GLY A 111 17.11 -5.64 -3.74
C GLY A 111 16.48 -6.70 -2.82
N LEU A 112 17.26 -7.59 -2.20
CA LEU A 112 16.74 -8.59 -1.25
C LEU A 112 16.21 -7.94 0.04
N GLY A 113 16.93 -6.93 0.54
CA GLY A 113 16.67 -6.29 1.83
C GLY A 113 17.22 -7.07 3.03
N THR A 114 17.75 -8.28 2.83
CA THR A 114 18.41 -9.09 3.85
C THR A 114 19.89 -9.25 3.55
N LYS A 115 20.71 -9.53 4.57
CA LYS A 115 22.16 -9.77 4.41
C LYS A 115 22.45 -11.03 3.61
N TYR A 116 21.69 -12.09 3.87
CA TYR A 116 21.80 -13.39 3.21
C TYR A 116 20.47 -13.74 2.53
N PHE A 117 20.52 -14.55 1.47
CA PHE A 117 19.35 -14.96 0.70
C PHE A 117 18.28 -15.66 1.56
N PHE A 118 18.70 -16.48 2.54
CA PHE A 118 17.82 -17.17 3.49
C PHE A 118 17.84 -16.56 4.90
N GLY A 119 18.51 -15.41 5.08
CA GLY A 119 18.61 -14.74 6.36
C GLY A 119 17.40 -13.85 6.66
N THR A 120 17.09 -13.69 7.93
CA THR A 120 16.10 -12.69 8.41
C THR A 120 16.75 -11.37 8.80
N GLU A 121 18.09 -11.32 8.86
CA GLU A 121 18.84 -10.12 9.22
C GLU A 121 18.70 -9.04 8.13
N PRO A 122 18.30 -7.80 8.50
CA PRO A 122 18.16 -6.72 7.55
C PRO A 122 19.54 -6.31 7.00
N CYS A 123 19.57 -5.89 5.74
CA CYS A 123 20.77 -5.32 5.13
C CYS A 123 21.20 -4.05 5.88
N GLU A 124 22.49 -3.90 6.18
CA GLU A 124 23.01 -2.75 6.95
C GLU A 124 22.86 -1.42 6.21
N ARG A 125 23.02 -1.45 4.88
CA ARG A 125 22.98 -0.24 4.04
C ARG A 125 21.57 0.29 3.84
N CYS A 126 20.65 -0.55 3.36
CA CYS A 126 19.26 -0.13 3.13
C CYS A 126 18.33 -0.36 4.32
N LYS A 127 18.82 -0.96 5.41
CA LYS A 127 18.04 -1.28 6.63
C LYS A 127 16.76 -2.09 6.37
N GLY A 128 16.76 -2.89 5.30
CA GLY A 128 15.58 -3.67 4.89
C GLY A 128 14.75 -3.05 3.75
N ASN A 129 15.02 -1.81 3.36
CA ASN A 129 14.21 -1.05 2.40
C ASN A 129 14.37 -1.48 0.94
N ARG A 130 15.33 -2.36 0.63
CA ARG A 130 15.62 -2.94 -0.70
C ARG A 130 16.07 -1.96 -1.79
N LEU A 131 15.82 -0.67 -1.64
CA LEU A 131 16.13 0.36 -2.62
C LEU A 131 17.43 1.12 -2.30
N ARG A 132 17.95 1.85 -3.29
CA ARG A 132 19.07 2.78 -3.11
C ARG A 132 18.64 4.04 -2.35
N GLN A 133 19.60 4.76 -1.79
CA GLN A 133 19.32 5.93 -0.96
C GLN A 133 18.67 7.06 -1.78
N GLU A 134 19.08 7.19 -3.04
CA GLU A 134 18.52 8.14 -4.00
C GLU A 134 17.02 7.91 -4.18
N ALA A 135 16.59 6.67 -4.42
CA ALA A 135 15.17 6.33 -4.53
C ALA A 135 14.38 6.63 -3.25
N LEU A 136 14.98 6.40 -2.08
CA LEU A 136 14.37 6.72 -0.77
C LEU A 136 14.31 8.22 -0.46
N SER A 137 15.05 9.04 -1.22
CA SER A 137 15.09 10.50 -1.04
C SER A 137 14.00 11.22 -1.85
N VAL A 138 13.28 10.50 -2.71
CA VAL A 138 12.10 11.02 -3.41
C VAL A 138 10.87 10.84 -2.52
N LEU A 139 10.22 11.96 -2.20
CA LEU A 139 9.12 12.00 -1.24
C LEU A 139 7.80 12.44 -1.91
N ILE A 140 6.70 11.82 -1.49
CA ILE A 140 5.34 12.24 -1.81
C ILE A 140 4.64 12.52 -0.49
N GLY A 141 4.12 13.73 -0.31
CA GLY A 141 3.44 14.11 0.95
C GLY A 141 4.33 13.95 2.20
N GLY A 142 5.65 14.03 2.04
CA GLY A 142 6.63 13.85 3.12
C GLY A 142 7.09 12.41 3.38
N ASN A 143 6.54 11.41 2.68
CA ASN A 143 6.93 10.01 2.85
C ASN A 143 7.61 9.47 1.59
N ASN A 144 8.59 8.58 1.76
CA ASN A 144 9.19 7.84 0.64
C ASN A 144 8.32 6.63 0.24
N ILE A 145 8.67 5.98 -0.89
CA ILE A 145 7.90 4.84 -1.40
C ILE A 145 7.83 3.68 -0.39
N VAL A 146 8.90 3.41 0.34
CA VAL A 146 8.96 2.27 1.28
C VAL A 146 8.06 2.55 2.47
N GLU A 147 8.14 3.76 3.03
CA GLU A 147 7.27 4.22 4.12
C GLU A 147 5.79 4.10 3.73
N LEU A 148 5.42 4.51 2.53
CA LEU A 148 4.05 4.35 2.01
C LEU A 148 3.65 2.89 1.87
N THR A 149 4.54 2.01 1.40
CA THR A 149 4.24 0.57 1.27
C THR A 149 4.22 -0.19 2.61
N SER A 150 4.88 0.34 3.64
CA SER A 150 4.87 -0.23 5.00
C SER A 150 3.64 0.19 5.81
N LEU A 151 2.87 1.19 5.35
CA LEU A 151 1.56 1.49 5.92
C LEU A 151 0.60 0.32 5.71
N SER A 152 -0.39 0.20 6.60
CA SER A 152 -1.52 -0.68 6.32
C SER A 152 -2.27 -0.18 5.08
N ILE A 153 -2.92 -1.07 4.34
CA ILE A 153 -3.73 -0.71 3.16
C ILE A 153 -4.76 0.36 3.53
N LYS A 154 -5.36 0.26 4.72
CA LYS A 154 -6.26 1.29 5.25
C LYS A 154 -5.58 2.65 5.40
N ASP A 155 -4.43 2.68 6.06
CA ASP A 155 -3.71 3.93 6.32
C ASP A 155 -3.17 4.54 5.01
N CYS A 156 -2.79 3.70 4.05
CA CYS A 156 -2.36 4.10 2.71
C CYS A 156 -3.51 4.69 1.89
N ASP A 157 -4.70 4.09 1.94
CA ASP A 157 -5.92 4.64 1.32
C ASP A 157 -6.28 6.01 1.90
N GLU A 158 -6.22 6.16 3.23
CA GLU A 158 -6.42 7.46 3.89
C GLU A 158 -5.36 8.49 3.50
N PHE A 159 -4.10 8.08 3.30
CA PHE A 159 -3.02 8.94 2.87
C PHE A 159 -3.31 9.54 1.49
N PHE A 160 -3.66 8.71 0.49
CA PHE A 160 -3.94 9.19 -0.87
C PHE A 160 -5.18 10.10 -0.92
N LYS A 161 -6.22 9.79 -0.14
CA LYS A 161 -7.42 10.66 -0.03
C LYS A 161 -7.13 12.03 0.56
N LYS A 162 -6.16 12.13 1.48
CA LYS A 162 -5.76 13.39 2.15
C LYS A 162 -4.59 14.09 1.47
N LEU A 163 -4.01 13.49 0.42
CA LEU A 163 -2.83 14.01 -0.26
C LEU A 163 -3.15 15.35 -0.93
N LYS A 164 -2.42 16.39 -0.54
CA LYS A 164 -2.54 17.72 -1.12
C LYS A 164 -1.52 17.86 -2.25
N LEU A 165 -2.03 18.04 -3.46
CA LEU A 165 -1.23 18.24 -4.67
C LEU A 165 -1.53 19.61 -5.27
N THR A 166 -0.53 20.21 -5.91
CA THR A 166 -0.73 21.39 -6.76
C THR A 166 -1.58 21.06 -7.98
N ILE A 167 -2.12 22.08 -8.66
CA ILE A 167 -2.95 21.89 -9.87
C ILE A 167 -2.17 21.11 -10.95
N ARG A 168 -0.89 21.44 -11.13
CA ARG A 168 -0.02 20.78 -12.11
C ARG A 168 0.21 19.30 -11.78
N GLU A 169 0.56 19.01 -10.53
CA GLU A 169 0.78 17.62 -10.07
C GLU A 169 -0.50 16.80 -10.16
N LYS A 170 -1.64 17.38 -9.78
CA LYS A 170 -2.94 16.71 -9.86
C LYS A 170 -3.32 16.36 -11.30
N ASN A 171 -3.03 17.23 -12.26
CA ASN A 171 -3.31 16.96 -13.67
C ASN A 171 -2.45 15.82 -14.23
N ILE A 172 -1.16 15.76 -13.85
CA ILE A 172 -0.24 14.70 -14.29
C ILE A 172 -0.57 13.36 -13.62
N SER A 173 -0.84 13.37 -12.31
CA SER A 173 -1.06 12.16 -11.51
C SER A 173 -2.48 11.61 -11.55
N LYS A 174 -3.46 12.34 -12.11
CA LYS A 174 -4.90 12.01 -12.05
C LYS A 174 -5.22 10.54 -12.35
N VAL A 175 -4.65 10.00 -13.42
CA VAL A 175 -4.90 8.62 -13.86
C VAL A 175 -4.29 7.62 -12.87
N VAL A 176 -3.06 7.87 -12.45
CA VAL A 176 -2.30 6.99 -11.55
C VAL A 176 -2.92 6.99 -10.15
N THR A 177 -3.22 8.15 -9.59
CA THR A 177 -3.83 8.27 -8.26
C THR A 177 -5.20 7.61 -8.21
N LYS A 178 -6.03 7.80 -9.26
CA LYS A 178 -7.34 7.14 -9.37
C LYS A 178 -7.21 5.61 -9.41
N GLU A 179 -6.22 5.09 -10.13
CA GLU A 179 -5.96 3.65 -10.21
C GLU A 179 -5.46 3.09 -8.86
N ILE A 180 -4.59 3.82 -8.16
CA ILE A 180 -4.12 3.44 -6.82
C ILE A 180 -5.29 3.42 -5.82
N GLU A 181 -6.08 4.49 -5.76
CA GLU A 181 -7.26 4.58 -4.89
C GLU A 181 -8.27 3.46 -5.16
N ALA A 182 -8.53 3.15 -6.43
CA ALA A 182 -9.42 2.05 -6.81
C ALA A 182 -8.91 0.70 -6.29
N ARG A 183 -7.62 0.39 -6.50
CA ARG A 183 -7.02 -0.87 -6.01
C ARG A 183 -7.02 -0.98 -4.49
N LEU A 184 -6.68 0.11 -3.80
CA LEU A 184 -6.73 0.15 -2.33
C LEU A 184 -8.16 -0.04 -1.81
N SER A 185 -9.16 0.57 -2.48
CA SER A 185 -10.57 0.35 -2.17
C SER A 185 -10.97 -1.12 -2.32
N PHE A 186 -10.59 -1.79 -3.43
CA PHE A 186 -10.91 -3.22 -3.61
C PHE A 186 -10.28 -4.10 -2.54
N MET A 187 -9.06 -3.79 -2.11
CA MET A 187 -8.40 -4.50 -1.01
C MET A 187 -9.13 -4.27 0.33
N ASN A 188 -9.66 -3.07 0.56
CA ASN A 188 -10.49 -2.80 1.75
C ASN A 188 -11.84 -3.54 1.69
N ASP A 189 -12.45 -3.62 0.50
CA ASP A 189 -13.74 -4.28 0.31
C ASP A 189 -13.66 -5.79 0.57
N VAL A 190 -12.56 -6.45 0.16
CA VAL A 190 -12.34 -7.88 0.45
C VAL A 190 -11.85 -8.15 1.88
N GLY A 191 -11.68 -7.14 2.74
CA GLY A 191 -11.35 -7.36 4.15
C GLY A 191 -9.87 -7.63 4.46
N ILE A 192 -8.95 -7.16 3.61
CA ILE A 192 -7.49 -7.27 3.85
C ILE A 192 -6.85 -5.94 4.27
N GLU A 193 -7.65 -4.99 4.77
CA GLU A 193 -7.21 -3.61 5.06
C GLU A 193 -6.08 -3.49 6.11
N TYR A 194 -5.87 -4.54 6.91
CA TYR A 194 -4.85 -4.61 7.96
C TYR A 194 -3.46 -5.00 7.44
N LEU A 195 -3.37 -5.50 6.21
CA LEU A 195 -2.09 -5.87 5.59
C LEU A 195 -1.33 -4.63 5.15
N SER A 196 0.00 -4.71 5.13
CA SER A 196 0.85 -3.74 4.44
C SER A 196 1.19 -4.22 3.04
N LEU A 197 1.51 -3.30 2.13
CA LEU A 197 1.86 -3.62 0.75
C LEU A 197 3.24 -4.29 0.62
N ASP A 198 4.12 -4.07 1.61
CA ASP A 198 5.46 -4.66 1.68
C ASP A 198 5.49 -6.07 2.31
N ARG A 199 4.34 -6.59 2.77
CA ARG A 199 4.24 -7.91 3.41
C ARG A 199 4.71 -9.00 2.44
N ARG A 200 5.58 -9.88 2.93
CA ARG A 200 6.15 -10.96 2.11
C ARG A 200 5.06 -11.98 1.75
N ALA A 201 4.93 -12.31 0.47
CA ALA A 201 3.89 -13.20 -0.04
C ALA A 201 3.84 -14.59 0.66
N HIS A 202 4.99 -15.16 1.03
CA HIS A 202 5.05 -16.45 1.73
C HIS A 202 4.54 -16.44 3.17
N THR A 203 4.27 -15.26 3.74
CA THR A 203 3.72 -15.13 5.10
C THR A 203 2.20 -15.02 5.12
N LEU A 204 1.56 -15.04 3.95
CA LEU A 204 0.11 -14.95 3.81
C LEU A 204 -0.52 -16.33 4.06
N SER A 205 -1.64 -16.34 4.78
CA SER A 205 -2.55 -17.47 4.86
C SER A 205 -3.22 -17.74 3.51
N GLY A 206 -3.73 -18.97 3.32
CA GLY A 206 -4.46 -19.33 2.10
C GLY A 206 -5.62 -18.38 1.79
N GLY A 207 -6.44 -18.04 2.81
CA GLY A 207 -7.53 -17.08 2.67
C GLY A 207 -7.07 -15.66 2.35
N GLU A 208 -5.97 -15.18 2.95
CA GLU A 208 -5.39 -13.86 2.58
C GLU A 208 -4.94 -13.85 1.12
N ALA A 209 -4.23 -14.88 0.67
CA ALA A 209 -3.75 -14.98 -0.71
C ALA A 209 -4.89 -15.07 -1.73
N GLN A 210 -5.94 -15.84 -1.41
CA GLN A 210 -7.14 -15.94 -2.23
C GLN A 210 -7.86 -14.59 -2.36
N ARG A 211 -8.00 -13.83 -1.27
CA ARG A 211 -8.63 -12.50 -1.28
C ARG A 211 -7.80 -11.46 -2.01
N ILE A 212 -6.47 -11.49 -1.90
CA ILE A 212 -5.59 -10.65 -2.73
C ILE A 212 -5.78 -10.95 -4.22
N ARG A 213 -5.92 -12.22 -4.57
CA ARG A 213 -6.23 -12.63 -5.95
C ARG A 213 -7.59 -12.08 -6.39
N LEU A 214 -8.62 -12.19 -5.55
CA LEU A 214 -9.95 -11.63 -5.83
C LEU A 214 -9.92 -10.10 -6.04
N ALA A 215 -9.27 -9.36 -5.14
CA ALA A 215 -9.05 -7.92 -5.28
C ALA A 215 -8.35 -7.54 -6.59
N SER A 216 -7.35 -8.33 -6.98
CA SER A 216 -6.63 -8.12 -8.25
C SER A 216 -7.51 -8.36 -9.47
N GLN A 217 -8.45 -9.32 -9.42
CA GLN A 217 -9.40 -9.57 -10.51
C GLN A 217 -10.44 -8.47 -10.64
N LEU A 218 -10.98 -7.96 -9.52
CA LEU A 218 -11.87 -6.80 -9.52
C LEU A 218 -11.22 -5.58 -10.16
N GLY A 219 -9.92 -5.36 -9.87
CA GLY A 219 -9.14 -4.28 -10.47
C GLY A 219 -8.86 -4.44 -11.97
N SER A 220 -8.98 -5.65 -12.52
CA SER A 220 -8.75 -5.88 -13.95
C SER A 220 -9.89 -5.40 -14.84
N GLY A 221 -11.09 -5.21 -14.27
CA GLY A 221 -12.28 -4.75 -14.99
C GLY A 221 -12.72 -5.69 -16.12
N LEU A 222 -12.37 -6.97 -16.05
CA LEU A 222 -12.79 -7.98 -17.02
C LEU A 222 -14.32 -8.14 -16.99
N VAL A 223 -14.91 -8.23 -18.18
CA VAL A 223 -16.34 -8.46 -18.44
C VAL A 223 -16.48 -9.71 -19.29
N GLY A 224 -17.51 -10.53 -19.04
CA GLY A 224 -17.74 -11.79 -19.75
C GLY A 224 -16.82 -12.93 -19.32
N ALA A 225 -16.18 -12.83 -18.16
CA ALA A 225 -15.37 -13.91 -17.60
C ALA A 225 -16.22 -14.85 -16.73
N LEU A 226 -15.81 -16.12 -16.69
CA LEU A 226 -16.32 -17.12 -15.75
C LEU A 226 -15.35 -17.26 -14.58
N TYR A 227 -15.76 -16.80 -13.40
CA TYR A 227 -15.01 -16.96 -12.17
C TYR A 227 -15.47 -18.22 -11.44
N VAL A 228 -14.53 -19.09 -11.09
CA VAL A 228 -14.78 -20.27 -10.25
C VAL A 228 -14.01 -20.09 -8.94
N LEU A 229 -14.73 -19.97 -7.83
CA LEU A 229 -14.16 -19.76 -6.50
C LEU A 229 -14.40 -20.99 -5.62
N ASP A 230 -13.37 -21.37 -4.89
CA ASP A 230 -13.39 -22.50 -3.95
C ASP A 230 -13.36 -21.95 -2.52
N GLU A 231 -14.49 -22.05 -1.81
CA GLU A 231 -14.69 -21.63 -0.41
C GLU A 231 -14.05 -20.27 -0.04
N PRO A 232 -14.44 -19.16 -0.70
CA PRO A 232 -13.84 -17.84 -0.45
C PRO A 232 -14.09 -17.29 0.97
N THR A 233 -15.01 -17.88 1.74
CA THR A 233 -15.27 -17.48 3.14
C THR A 233 -14.25 -18.06 4.14
N ILE A 234 -13.34 -18.96 3.71
CA ILE A 234 -12.34 -19.56 4.60
C ILE A 234 -11.52 -18.49 5.34
N GLY A 235 -11.49 -18.63 6.67
CA GLY A 235 -10.71 -17.76 7.56
C GLY A 235 -11.24 -16.33 7.63
N LEU A 236 -12.48 -16.10 7.19
CA LEU A 236 -13.17 -14.82 7.32
C LEU A 236 -14.05 -14.81 8.58
N HIS A 237 -14.11 -13.67 9.25
CA HIS A 237 -15.04 -13.48 10.35
C HIS A 237 -16.43 -13.22 9.78
N ALA A 238 -17.51 -13.72 10.40
CA ALA A 238 -18.89 -13.55 9.91
C ALA A 238 -19.25 -12.09 9.57
N ARG A 239 -18.76 -11.13 10.35
CA ARG A 239 -18.95 -9.70 10.08
C ARG A 239 -18.41 -9.23 8.72
N ASP A 240 -17.29 -9.80 8.28
CA ASP A 240 -16.65 -9.40 7.02
C ASP A 240 -17.21 -10.20 5.84
N ASN A 241 -17.98 -11.26 6.09
CA ASN A 241 -18.66 -12.08 5.08
C ASN A 241 -19.60 -11.26 4.21
N ALA A 242 -20.42 -10.40 4.84
CA ALA A 242 -21.30 -9.49 4.13
C ALA A 242 -20.57 -8.57 3.13
N ARG A 243 -19.31 -8.19 3.42
CA ARG A 243 -18.49 -7.40 2.48
C ARG A 243 -18.07 -8.23 1.28
N LEU A 244 -17.57 -9.45 1.53
CA LEU A 244 -17.19 -10.38 0.48
C LEU A 244 -18.37 -10.70 -0.45
N ILE A 245 -19.54 -11.00 0.10
CA ILE A 245 -20.77 -11.24 -0.67
C ILE A 245 -21.08 -10.04 -1.56
N LYS A 246 -21.08 -8.82 -0.99
CA LYS A 246 -21.30 -7.59 -1.78
C LYS A 246 -20.29 -7.45 -2.93
N THR A 247 -19.03 -7.79 -2.68
CA THR A 247 -17.99 -7.76 -3.71
C THR A 247 -18.22 -8.79 -4.82
N LEU A 248 -18.68 -10.00 -4.47
CA LEU A 248 -19.05 -11.02 -5.46
C LEU A 248 -20.26 -10.58 -6.30
N LEU A 249 -21.28 -10.00 -5.67
CA LEU A 249 -22.44 -9.45 -6.39
C LEU A 249 -22.02 -8.33 -7.36
N ASN A 250 -21.16 -7.42 -6.92
CA ASN A 250 -20.61 -6.39 -7.81
C ASN A 250 -19.85 -7.00 -9.00
N LEU A 251 -19.05 -8.06 -8.77
CA LEU A 251 -18.31 -8.73 -9.84
C LEU A 251 -19.26 -9.38 -10.86
N ARG A 252 -20.38 -9.95 -10.40
CA ARG A 252 -21.45 -10.49 -11.25
C ARG A 252 -22.11 -9.38 -12.05
N ASP A 253 -22.48 -8.28 -11.39
CA ASP A 253 -23.21 -7.15 -12.00
C ASP A 253 -22.38 -6.39 -13.05
N LEU A 254 -21.05 -6.53 -13.02
CA LEU A 254 -20.16 -6.08 -14.11
C LEU A 254 -20.34 -6.88 -15.42
N GLY A 255 -21.14 -7.94 -15.42
CA GLY A 255 -21.38 -8.81 -16.59
C GLY A 255 -20.52 -10.07 -16.59
N ASN A 256 -20.15 -10.57 -15.40
CA ASN A 256 -19.42 -11.83 -15.25
C ASN A 256 -20.31 -12.92 -14.68
N THR A 257 -19.93 -14.17 -14.92
CA THR A 257 -20.56 -15.33 -14.27
C THR A 257 -19.68 -15.81 -13.14
N ILE A 258 -20.27 -16.11 -11.99
CA ILE A 258 -19.54 -16.55 -10.81
C ILE A 258 -20.12 -17.88 -10.35
N ILE A 259 -19.27 -18.89 -10.26
CA ILE A 259 -19.55 -20.18 -9.65
C ILE A 259 -18.76 -20.23 -8.35
N VAL A 260 -19.46 -20.41 -7.24
CA VAL A 260 -18.86 -20.48 -5.91
C VAL A 260 -19.16 -21.85 -5.31
N VAL A 261 -18.11 -22.57 -4.91
CA VAL A 261 -18.23 -23.76 -4.06
C VAL A 261 -18.21 -23.27 -2.62
N GLU A 262 -19.31 -23.44 -1.89
CA GLU A 262 -19.46 -22.92 -0.54
C GLU A 262 -20.32 -23.82 0.35
N HIS A 263 -20.13 -23.64 1.65
CA HIS A 263 -20.93 -24.27 2.70
C HIS A 263 -21.48 -23.24 3.71
N ASP A 264 -21.12 -21.97 3.57
CA ASP A 264 -21.64 -20.88 4.39
C ASP A 264 -23.10 -20.52 4.04
N GLU A 265 -23.96 -20.46 5.06
CA GLU A 265 -25.40 -20.21 4.88
C GLU A 265 -25.68 -18.83 4.27
N GLU A 266 -25.02 -17.76 4.76
CA GLU A 266 -25.25 -16.39 4.28
C GLU A 266 -24.88 -16.24 2.80
N THR A 267 -23.79 -16.88 2.39
CA THR A 267 -23.34 -16.89 0.99
C THR A 267 -24.31 -17.66 0.11
N ILE A 268 -24.77 -18.83 0.56
CA ILE A 268 -25.78 -19.60 -0.16
C ILE A 268 -27.07 -18.80 -0.30
N TYR A 269 -27.59 -18.19 0.77
CA TYR A 269 -28.80 -17.35 0.72
C TYR A 269 -28.70 -16.16 -0.23
N SER A 270 -27.48 -15.68 -0.51
CA SER A 270 -27.23 -14.56 -1.41
C SER A 270 -27.06 -14.97 -2.87
N SER A 271 -27.09 -16.27 -3.18
CA SER A 271 -26.95 -16.80 -4.54
C SER A 271 -28.26 -16.72 -5.33
N ASP A 272 -28.14 -16.47 -6.63
CA ASP A 272 -29.30 -16.48 -7.54
C ASP A 272 -29.75 -17.92 -7.83
N PHE A 273 -28.79 -18.83 -7.99
CA PHE A 273 -28.99 -20.21 -8.44
C PHE A 273 -28.20 -21.18 -7.57
N LEU A 274 -28.83 -22.29 -7.17
CA LEU A 274 -28.23 -23.33 -6.35
C LEU A 274 -28.03 -24.62 -7.15
N VAL A 275 -26.87 -25.24 -7.01
CA VAL A 275 -26.59 -26.61 -7.48
C VAL A 275 -26.06 -27.41 -6.29
N ASP A 276 -26.84 -28.40 -5.83
CA ASP A 276 -26.43 -29.30 -4.75
C ASP A 276 -25.90 -30.61 -5.34
N ILE A 277 -24.71 -31.00 -4.89
CA ILE A 277 -24.03 -32.23 -5.34
C ILE A 277 -24.00 -33.23 -4.18
N GLY A 278 -24.42 -34.46 -4.44
CA GLY A 278 -24.51 -35.49 -3.41
C GLY A 278 -24.98 -36.83 -3.97
N PRO A 279 -25.76 -37.63 -3.21
CA PRO A 279 -26.23 -37.42 -1.83
C PRO A 279 -25.17 -37.70 -0.74
N GLY A 280 -24.03 -38.30 -1.09
CA GLY A 280 -22.91 -38.55 -0.17
C GLY A 280 -21.56 -38.20 -0.80
N ALA A 281 -20.47 -38.54 -0.10
CA ALA A 281 -19.11 -38.35 -0.61
C ALA A 281 -18.59 -39.58 -1.38
N GLY A 282 -17.57 -39.39 -2.22
CA GLY A 282 -16.90 -40.46 -2.95
C GLY A 282 -17.84 -41.19 -3.92
N ILE A 283 -17.85 -42.54 -3.86
CA ILE A 283 -18.70 -43.39 -4.72
C ILE A 283 -20.21 -43.17 -4.51
N HIS A 284 -20.60 -42.56 -3.39
CA HIS A 284 -21.99 -42.24 -3.06
C HIS A 284 -22.40 -40.83 -3.50
N GLY A 285 -21.50 -40.09 -4.14
CA GLY A 285 -21.70 -38.73 -4.62
C GLY A 285 -21.70 -38.60 -6.14
N GLY A 286 -21.34 -37.40 -6.61
CA GLY A 286 -21.14 -37.10 -8.03
C GLY A 286 -22.43 -36.95 -8.84
N LYS A 287 -23.59 -36.83 -8.18
CA LYS A 287 -24.88 -36.57 -8.82
C LYS A 287 -25.41 -35.21 -8.40
N VAL A 288 -26.08 -34.52 -9.32
CA VAL A 288 -26.85 -33.32 -9.01
C VAL A 288 -28.12 -33.77 -8.30
N VAL A 289 -28.26 -33.39 -7.02
CA VAL A 289 -29.42 -33.75 -6.18
C VAL A 289 -30.55 -32.77 -6.41
N VAL A 290 -30.22 -31.48 -6.45
CA VAL A 290 -31.16 -30.42 -6.79
C VAL A 290 -30.44 -29.31 -7.55
N THR A 291 -31.15 -28.67 -8.47
CA THR A 291 -30.67 -27.53 -9.24
C THR A 291 -31.85 -26.60 -9.52
N GLY A 292 -31.64 -25.29 -9.44
CA GLY A 292 -32.68 -24.29 -9.73
C GLY A 292 -32.45 -22.96 -9.03
N ASP A 293 -33.33 -22.01 -9.32
CA ASP A 293 -33.35 -20.71 -8.65
C ASP A 293 -33.60 -20.89 -7.15
N LEU A 294 -32.76 -20.27 -6.33
CA LEU A 294 -32.78 -20.51 -4.89
C LEU A 294 -34.12 -20.10 -4.26
N SER A 295 -34.67 -18.97 -4.70
CA SER A 295 -35.95 -18.45 -4.21
C SER A 295 -37.10 -19.45 -4.42
N GLU A 296 -37.15 -20.10 -5.59
CA GLU A 296 -38.15 -21.12 -5.89
C GLU A 296 -37.97 -22.37 -5.03
N LEU A 297 -36.72 -22.82 -4.86
CA LEU A 297 -36.39 -24.00 -4.05
C LEU A 297 -36.75 -23.80 -2.56
N LEU A 298 -36.56 -22.61 -2.02
CA LEU A 298 -36.91 -22.26 -0.64
C LEU A 298 -38.42 -22.15 -0.44
N LEU A 299 -39.19 -21.66 -1.43
CA LEU A 299 -40.64 -21.47 -1.33
C LEU A 299 -41.47 -22.76 -1.48
N LYS A 300 -40.88 -23.85 -2.01
CA LYS A 300 -41.60 -25.13 -2.17
C LYS A 300 -42.09 -25.68 -0.83
N LYS A 301 -43.31 -26.24 -0.80
CA LYS A 301 -43.90 -26.81 0.43
C LYS A 301 -43.10 -27.98 1.02
N ALA A 302 -42.45 -28.78 0.18
CA ALA A 302 -41.68 -29.94 0.62
C ALA A 302 -40.34 -30.06 -0.13
N ASN A 303 -39.34 -30.62 0.55
CA ASN A 303 -38.04 -30.97 -0.05
C ASN A 303 -38.14 -32.32 -0.80
N GLU A 304 -38.77 -32.30 -1.98
CA GLU A 304 -38.93 -33.49 -2.83
C GLU A 304 -37.60 -34.10 -3.28
N SER A 305 -36.58 -33.25 -3.47
CA SER A 305 -35.24 -33.65 -3.90
C SER A 305 -34.46 -34.46 -2.86
N LYS A 306 -34.91 -34.45 -1.60
CA LYS A 306 -34.19 -35.02 -0.45
C LYS A 306 -32.76 -34.45 -0.29
N SER A 307 -32.50 -33.25 -0.80
CA SER A 307 -31.24 -32.52 -0.62
C SER A 307 -30.97 -32.29 0.86
N LEU A 308 -29.77 -32.65 1.32
CA LEU A 308 -29.35 -32.40 2.69
C LEU A 308 -29.19 -30.90 2.95
N THR A 309 -28.59 -30.19 1.99
CA THR A 309 -28.35 -28.76 2.01
C THR A 309 -29.67 -27.99 2.15
N LEU A 310 -30.68 -28.30 1.31
CA LEU A 310 -32.01 -27.67 1.44
C LEU A 310 -32.69 -27.96 2.78
N ALA A 311 -32.51 -29.16 3.34
CA ALA A 311 -33.10 -29.49 4.64
C ALA A 311 -32.54 -28.61 5.77
N TYR A 312 -31.25 -28.26 5.72
CA TYR A 312 -30.65 -27.30 6.67
C TYR A 312 -31.12 -25.87 6.39
N LEU A 313 -31.09 -25.42 5.13
CA LEU A 313 -31.51 -24.05 4.75
C LEU A 313 -32.99 -23.75 5.03
N ARG A 314 -33.85 -24.78 5.01
CA ARG A 314 -35.29 -24.67 5.33
C ARG A 314 -35.58 -24.85 6.82
N GLY A 315 -34.57 -25.14 7.64
CA GLY A 315 -34.73 -25.43 9.08
C GLY A 315 -35.39 -26.78 9.40
N GLU A 316 -35.54 -27.67 8.42
CA GLU A 316 -36.03 -29.06 8.62
C GLU A 316 -35.01 -29.90 9.40
N LYS A 317 -33.73 -29.57 9.25
CA LYS A 317 -32.62 -30.06 10.07
C LYS A 317 -31.86 -28.88 10.68
N ASN A 318 -31.33 -29.08 11.87
CA ASN A 318 -30.48 -28.11 12.54
C ASN A 318 -29.38 -28.82 13.35
N ILE A 319 -28.35 -28.06 13.72
CA ILE A 319 -27.32 -28.54 14.64
C ILE A 319 -27.82 -28.27 16.06
N GLU A 320 -28.12 -29.34 16.80
CA GLU A 320 -28.61 -29.21 18.17
C GLU A 320 -27.55 -28.59 19.09
N THR A 321 -27.95 -27.57 19.86
CA THR A 321 -27.08 -27.01 20.88
C THR A 321 -27.11 -27.88 22.15
N PRO A 322 -25.96 -28.28 22.70
CA PRO A 322 -25.94 -29.15 23.88
C PRO A 322 -26.62 -28.48 25.09
N LYS A 323 -27.68 -29.11 25.61
CA LYS A 323 -28.43 -28.63 26.79
C LYS A 323 -27.58 -28.53 28.06
N LYS A 324 -26.53 -29.37 28.17
CA LYS A 324 -25.55 -29.33 29.26
C LYS A 324 -24.15 -29.17 28.69
N ARG A 325 -23.41 -28.17 29.17
CA ARG A 325 -22.00 -27.96 28.84
C ARG A 325 -21.10 -28.68 29.85
N ARG A 326 -19.90 -29.11 29.42
CA ARG A 326 -18.91 -29.75 30.29
C ARG A 326 -18.44 -28.75 31.36
N SER A 327 -18.73 -29.03 32.62
CA SER A 327 -18.38 -28.17 33.76
C SER A 327 -17.20 -28.68 34.59
N GLY A 328 -16.82 -29.96 34.46
CA GLY A 328 -15.73 -30.57 35.23
C GLY A 328 -14.43 -29.76 35.15
N GLU A 329 -13.81 -29.51 36.29
CA GLU A 329 -12.48 -28.88 36.37
C GLU A 329 -11.42 -29.98 36.30
N LYS A 330 -10.63 -29.96 35.22
CA LYS A 330 -9.48 -30.87 35.03
C LYS A 330 -8.14 -30.12 34.99
N GLY A 331 -8.10 -28.95 35.64
CA GLY A 331 -6.96 -28.03 35.58
C GLY A 331 -7.04 -27.03 34.43
N LYS A 332 -6.00 -26.22 34.29
CA LYS A 332 -5.91 -25.15 33.27
C LYS A 332 -4.48 -24.98 32.76
N ILE A 333 -4.35 -24.58 31.50
CA ILE A 333 -3.09 -24.08 30.93
C ILE A 333 -3.11 -22.56 31.03
N ALA A 334 -2.10 -21.99 31.68
CA ALA A 334 -1.96 -20.54 31.86
C ALA A 334 -0.93 -19.99 30.88
N ILE A 335 -1.37 -19.19 29.90
CA ILE A 335 -0.50 -18.33 29.10
C ILE A 335 -0.33 -17.02 29.87
N ARG A 336 0.91 -16.57 30.05
CA ARG A 336 1.22 -15.33 30.75
C ARG A 336 2.15 -14.46 29.93
N ALA A 337 1.85 -13.16 29.89
CA ALA A 337 2.61 -12.14 29.19
C ALA A 337 2.97 -12.50 27.73
N GLY A 338 2.01 -13.04 26.95
CA GLY A 338 2.22 -13.30 25.52
C GLY A 338 2.52 -12.01 24.74
N LYS A 339 3.58 -12.00 23.93
CA LYS A 339 4.12 -10.80 23.24
C LYS A 339 4.44 -10.98 21.75
N ILE A 340 4.08 -12.11 21.15
CA ILE A 340 4.47 -12.40 19.76
C ILE A 340 3.56 -11.61 18.79
N PHE A 341 4.15 -11.02 17.76
CA PHE A 341 3.47 -10.22 16.71
C PHE A 341 2.66 -9.04 17.27
N ASN A 342 1.35 -9.06 17.09
CA ASN A 342 0.38 -8.05 17.52
C ASN A 342 -0.15 -8.29 18.95
N ILE A 343 0.24 -9.39 19.59
CA ILE A 343 -0.25 -9.76 20.92
C ILE A 343 0.42 -8.87 21.97
N LYS A 344 -0.40 -8.19 22.79
CA LYS A 344 0.07 -7.23 23.81
C LYS A 344 -0.10 -7.78 25.22
N HIS A 345 0.97 -8.38 25.77
CA HIS A 345 1.01 -8.86 27.16
C HIS A 345 -0.20 -9.73 27.55
N LEU A 346 -0.63 -10.63 26.66
CA LEU A 346 -1.83 -11.42 26.87
C LEU A 346 -1.64 -12.42 28.01
N ASN A 347 -2.57 -12.38 28.98
CA ASN A 347 -2.69 -13.38 30.03
C ASN A 347 -4.01 -14.13 29.83
N VAL A 348 -3.95 -15.45 29.67
CA VAL A 348 -5.11 -16.28 29.34
C VAL A 348 -5.04 -17.60 30.10
N ASP A 349 -6.18 -18.05 30.62
CA ASP A 349 -6.34 -19.37 31.24
C ASP A 349 -7.23 -20.25 30.37
N ILE A 350 -6.68 -21.37 29.91
CA ILE A 350 -7.34 -22.34 29.03
C ILE A 350 -7.78 -23.53 29.87
N PRO A 351 -9.08 -23.76 30.07
CA PRO A 351 -9.56 -24.87 30.89
C PRO A 351 -9.36 -26.22 30.17
N LEU A 352 -8.79 -27.19 30.88
CA LEU A 352 -8.60 -28.55 30.36
C LEU A 352 -9.89 -29.37 30.46
N GLY A 353 -10.05 -30.34 29.55
CA GLY A 353 -11.21 -31.22 29.51
C GLY A 353 -12.51 -30.57 29.02
N ARG A 354 -12.43 -29.36 28.45
CA ARG A 354 -13.55 -28.63 27.86
C ARG A 354 -13.31 -28.38 26.37
N TRP A 355 -14.38 -28.26 25.59
CA TRP A 355 -14.28 -27.78 24.21
C TRP A 355 -14.03 -26.26 24.24
N CYS A 356 -12.82 -25.86 23.88
CA CYS A 356 -12.41 -24.47 23.88
C CYS A 356 -12.43 -23.94 22.44
N LEU A 357 -13.14 -22.84 22.21
CA LEU A 357 -13.23 -22.17 20.92
C LEU A 357 -12.59 -20.79 21.04
N TRP A 358 -11.73 -20.44 20.10
CA TRP A 358 -11.09 -19.14 20.03
C TRP A 358 -11.79 -18.33 18.94
N LEU A 359 -12.54 -17.32 19.36
CA LEU A 359 -13.26 -16.43 18.45
C LEU A 359 -12.57 -15.07 18.42
N GLY A 360 -12.47 -14.48 17.24
CA GLY A 360 -11.98 -13.13 17.05
C GLY A 360 -11.53 -12.90 15.62
N GLN A 361 -11.72 -11.67 15.15
CA GLN A 361 -11.02 -11.20 13.96
C GLN A 361 -9.54 -11.04 14.35
N ILE A 362 -8.65 -11.79 13.74
CA ILE A 362 -7.22 -11.71 14.05
C ILE A 362 -6.69 -10.40 13.47
N LEU A 363 -6.84 -9.31 14.22
CA LEU A 363 -6.39 -7.99 13.83
C LEU A 363 -4.87 -7.89 14.05
N PHE A 364 -4.07 -8.39 13.09
CA PHE A 364 -2.61 -8.22 13.10
C PHE A 364 -2.25 -6.75 12.86
N ARG A 365 -2.31 -5.92 13.91
CA ARG A 365 -1.73 -4.57 13.88
C ARG A 365 -0.25 -4.68 14.25
N LEU A 366 0.60 -4.97 13.26
CA LEU A 366 2.05 -4.90 13.41
C LEU A 366 2.45 -3.42 13.42
N ARG A 367 2.86 -2.90 14.58
CA ARG A 367 3.62 -1.65 14.66
C ARG A 367 5.10 -2.01 14.68
N ASN A 368 5.90 -1.32 13.87
CA ASN A 368 7.35 -1.46 13.84
C ASN A 368 7.95 -1.28 15.26
N PRO A 369 8.91 -2.12 15.70
CA PRO A 369 9.55 -2.00 17.02
C PRO A 369 10.49 -0.78 17.19
N SER A 370 10.56 0.14 16.23
CA SER A 370 11.61 1.18 16.17
C SER A 370 11.19 2.57 16.65
N GLN A 371 10.06 2.70 17.37
CA GLN A 371 9.67 3.96 18.01
C GLN A 371 9.32 3.75 19.49
N GLU A 372 10.34 3.48 20.30
CA GLU A 372 10.33 3.87 21.71
C GLU A 372 11.01 5.25 21.81
N SER A 373 10.21 6.30 21.97
CA SER A 373 10.72 7.53 22.59
C SER A 373 10.75 7.31 24.11
N PRO A 374 11.84 7.66 24.81
CA PRO A 374 11.85 7.63 26.26
C PRO A 374 10.98 8.78 26.76
N SER A 375 9.82 8.45 27.34
CA SER A 375 9.05 9.42 28.12
C SER A 375 9.86 9.74 29.38
N SER A 376 10.38 10.97 29.40
CA SER A 376 10.95 11.66 30.55
C SER A 376 9.90 11.81 31.66
N THR A 377 10.34 11.47 32.88
CA THR A 377 9.87 11.89 34.23
C THR A 377 8.42 11.66 34.61
#